data_AF-A0A5C5VKT3-F1
#
_entry.id   AF-A0A5C5VKT3-F1
#
_cell.length_a   1.000
_cell.length_b   1.000
_cell.length_c   1.000
_cell.angle_alpha   90.00
_cell.angle_beta   90.00
_cell.angle_gamma   90.00
#
_symmetry.space_group_name_H-M   'P 1'
#
loop_
_entity.id
_entity.type
_entity.pdbx_description
1 polymer ?
#
loop_
_entity_poly.entity_id
_entity_poly.type
_entity_poly.pdbx_seq_one_letter_code
_entity_poly.pdbx_strand_id
1 'polypeptide(L)'
;MGDLVAGLMARSGYGQVQSADALQEAWIQAAGEEFAAHSRAGNVNRGKLEVWVENSAISQAISFQKREILKQLQNIVPDRRIEEIRIKVGRIH
;
A
#
# COMPACT_ATOMS: atom_id res chain seq x y z
N MET A 1 11.67 -37.64 -15.31
CA MET A 1 12.56 -36.54 -14.87
C MET A 1 11.78 -35.24 -14.98
N GLY A 2 11.13 -34.80 -13.90
CA GLY A 2 10.24 -33.65 -13.92
C GLY A 2 9.52 -33.50 -12.58
N ASP A 3 10.27 -33.61 -11.50
CA ASP A 3 9.76 -33.43 -10.14
C ASP A 3 10.52 -32.24 -9.53
N LEU A 4 9.84 -31.43 -8.72
CA LEU A 4 10.36 -30.28 -7.95
C LEU A 4 10.32 -28.86 -8.57
N VAL A 5 9.23 -28.45 -9.23
CA VAL A 5 8.93 -27.01 -9.44
C VAL A 5 7.51 -26.66 -9.00
N ALA A 6 7.12 -27.04 -7.79
CA ALA A 6 5.84 -26.63 -7.21
C ALA A 6 5.92 -26.19 -5.73
N GLY A 7 6.99 -26.53 -5.02
CA GLY A 7 7.11 -26.26 -3.57
C GLY A 7 7.60 -24.85 -3.18
N LEU A 8 8.18 -24.08 -4.11
CA LEU A 8 8.80 -22.79 -3.79
C LEU A 8 7.93 -21.56 -4.13
N MET A 9 6.96 -21.68 -5.04
CA MET A 9 6.06 -20.57 -5.39
C MET A 9 4.98 -20.30 -4.32
N ALA A 10 4.63 -21.30 -3.51
CA ALA A 10 3.60 -21.16 -2.48
C ALA A 10 4.05 -20.28 -1.30
N ARG A 11 5.35 -20.22 -0.96
CA ARG A 11 5.80 -19.44 0.20
C ARG A 11 5.93 -17.94 -0.10
N SER A 12 6.32 -17.58 -1.32
CA SER A 12 6.44 -16.17 -1.72
C SER A 12 5.08 -15.50 -1.98
N GLY A 13 4.12 -16.22 -2.56
CA GLY A 13 2.78 -15.67 -2.83
C GLY A 13 2.01 -15.33 -1.56
N TYR A 14 2.02 -16.20 -0.55
CA TYR A 14 1.31 -15.96 0.71
C TYR A 14 1.94 -14.84 1.55
N GLY A 15 3.27 -14.75 1.60
CA GLY A 15 3.96 -13.65 2.30
C GLY A 15 3.73 -12.28 1.65
N GLN A 16 3.60 -12.25 0.31
CA GLN A 16 3.28 -11.03 -0.43
C GLN A 16 1.83 -10.58 -0.21
N VAL A 17 0.87 -11.53 -0.19
CA VAL A 17 -0.55 -11.24 0.09
C VAL A 17 -0.73 -10.73 1.52
N GLN A 18 -0.11 -11.38 2.51
CA GLN A 18 -0.16 -10.92 3.91
C GLN A 18 0.50 -9.55 4.10
N SER A 19 1.58 -9.25 3.37
CA SER A 19 2.22 -7.94 3.43
C SER A 19 1.39 -6.84 2.76
N ALA A 20 0.68 -7.16 1.68
CA ALA A 20 -0.24 -6.22 1.02
C ALA A 20 -1.46 -5.91 1.89
N ASP A 21 -2.00 -6.93 2.58
CA ASP A 21 -3.11 -6.77 3.51
C ASP A 21 -2.72 -5.86 4.69
N ALA A 22 -1.59 -6.13 5.34
CA ALA A 22 -1.09 -5.30 6.43
C ALA A 22 -0.81 -3.84 6.02
N LEU A 23 -0.33 -3.61 4.79
CA LEU A 23 -0.13 -2.25 4.27
C LEU A 23 -1.46 -1.55 3.97
N GLN A 24 -2.45 -2.29 3.49
CA GLN A 24 -3.79 -1.76 3.29
C GLN A 24 -4.44 -1.39 4.63
N GLU A 25 -4.31 -2.22 5.66
CA GLU A 25 -4.82 -1.91 7.01
C GLU A 25 -4.15 -0.67 7.59
N ALA A 26 -2.82 -0.57 7.48
CA ALA A 26 -2.07 0.61 7.91
C ALA A 26 -2.50 1.86 7.14
N TRP A 27 -2.78 1.72 5.84
CA TRP A 27 -3.31 2.80 5.02
C TRP A 27 -4.71 3.25 5.46
N ILE A 28 -5.63 2.33 5.73
CA ILE A 28 -6.97 2.63 6.24
C ILE A 28 -6.87 3.42 7.55
N GLN A 29 -6.00 2.98 8.47
CA GLN A 29 -5.80 3.66 9.75
C GLN A 29 -5.18 5.06 9.60
N ALA A 30 -4.23 5.23 8.66
CA ALA A 30 -3.52 6.50 8.47
C ALA A 30 -4.31 7.54 7.64
N ALA A 31 -4.99 7.09 6.59
CA ALA A 31 -5.74 7.94 5.66
C ALA A 31 -7.22 8.08 6.05
N GLY A 32 -7.75 7.17 6.86
CA GLY A 32 -9.16 7.10 7.20
C GLY A 32 -9.99 6.37 6.14
N GLU A 33 -11.19 5.97 6.55
CA GLU A 33 -12.11 5.16 5.72
C GLU A 33 -12.54 5.88 4.44
N GLU A 34 -12.69 7.22 4.48
CA GLU A 34 -13.11 8.01 3.32
C GLU A 34 -12.12 7.89 2.15
N PHE A 35 -10.83 8.12 2.41
CA PHE A 35 -9.82 7.94 1.34
C PHE A 35 -9.59 6.48 1.01
N ALA A 36 -9.64 5.58 1.99
CA ALA A 36 -9.42 4.16 1.75
C ALA A 36 -10.54 3.52 0.92
N ALA A 37 -11.77 4.05 0.94
CA ALA A 37 -12.85 3.61 0.07
C ALA A 37 -12.55 3.88 -1.43
N HIS A 38 -11.75 4.92 -1.70
CA HIS A 38 -11.41 5.39 -3.04
C HIS A 38 -9.94 5.15 -3.41
N SER A 39 -9.21 4.37 -2.59
CA SER A 39 -7.78 4.11 -2.78
C SER A 39 -7.31 2.75 -2.28
N ARG A 40 -6.27 2.23 -2.93
CA ARG A 40 -5.66 0.93 -2.61
C ARG A 40 -4.17 1.11 -2.36
N ALA A 41 -3.70 0.70 -1.19
CA ALA A 41 -2.28 0.61 -0.90
C ALA A 41 -1.67 -0.56 -1.69
N GLY A 42 -0.57 -0.26 -2.38
CA GLY A 42 0.27 -1.23 -3.07
C GLY A 42 1.45 -1.63 -2.20
N ASN A 43 2.57 -1.93 -2.87
CA ASN A 43 3.79 -2.32 -2.18
C ASN A 43 4.64 -1.09 -1.81
N VAL A 44 5.59 -1.29 -0.89
CA VAL A 44 6.63 -0.30 -0.60
C VAL A 44 7.86 -0.61 -1.44
N ASN A 45 8.31 0.34 -2.27
CA ASN A 45 9.52 0.22 -3.07
C ASN A 45 10.50 1.35 -2.72
N ARG A 46 11.68 0.99 -2.17
CA ARG A 46 12.72 1.96 -1.78
C ARG A 46 12.17 3.09 -0.89
N GLY A 47 11.40 2.72 0.15
CA GLY A 47 10.77 3.66 1.07
C GLY A 47 9.53 4.37 0.53
N LYS A 48 9.09 4.08 -0.71
CA LYS A 48 7.91 4.71 -1.31
C LYS A 48 6.72 3.78 -1.28
N LEU A 49 5.68 4.13 -0.54
CA LEU A 49 4.40 3.43 -0.59
C LEU A 49 3.65 3.85 -1.87
N GLU A 50 3.36 2.90 -2.74
CA GLU A 50 2.52 3.16 -3.90
C GLU A 50 1.05 3.10 -3.50
N VAL A 51 0.25 4.10 -3.89
CA VAL A 51 -1.19 4.14 -3.61
C VAL A 51 -1.92 4.43 -4.92
N TRP A 52 -2.85 3.55 -5.26
CA TRP A 52 -3.72 3.71 -6.40
C TRP A 52 -5.00 4.41 -5.98
N VAL A 53 -5.44 5.40 -6.74
CA VAL A 53 -6.68 6.12 -6.51
C VAL A 53 -7.54 6.07 -7.77
N GLU A 54 -8.85 6.06 -7.59
CA GLU A 54 -9.79 5.95 -8.70
C GLU A 54 -9.80 7.15 -9.65
N ASN A 55 -9.55 8.36 -9.14
CA ASN A 55 -9.67 9.59 -9.91
C ASN A 55 -8.75 10.71 -9.40
N SER A 56 -8.56 11.75 -10.22
CA SER A 56 -7.66 12.87 -9.92
C SER A 56 -8.15 13.78 -8.79
N ALA A 57 -9.44 13.75 -8.44
CA ALA A 57 -9.96 14.52 -7.31
C ALA A 57 -9.48 13.90 -5.98
N ILE A 58 -9.57 12.59 -5.84
CA ILE A 58 -9.05 11.85 -4.67
C ILE A 58 -7.53 12.00 -4.55
N SER A 59 -6.80 11.95 -5.68
CA SER A 59 -5.35 12.20 -5.71
C SER A 59 -5.00 13.56 -5.10
N GLN A 60 -5.73 14.61 -5.47
CA GLN A 60 -5.50 15.96 -4.94
C GLN A 60 -5.86 16.04 -3.46
N ALA A 61 -7.01 15.51 -3.04
CA ALA A 61 -7.43 15.49 -1.64
C ALA A 61 -6.38 14.81 -0.73
N ILE A 62 -5.94 13.60 -1.09
CA ILE A 62 -4.86 12.90 -0.37
C ILE A 62 -3.57 13.72 -0.39
N SER A 63 -3.24 14.39 -1.50
CA SER A 63 -2.03 15.22 -1.60
C SER A 63 -2.01 16.36 -0.58
N PHE A 64 -3.17 16.95 -0.24
CA PHE A 64 -3.27 17.99 0.80
C PHE A 64 -2.95 17.44 2.20
N GLN A 65 -3.38 16.20 2.49
CA GLN A 65 -3.16 15.55 3.79
C GLN A 65 -1.94 14.61 3.80
N LYS A 66 -1.21 14.51 2.68
CA LYS A 66 -0.10 13.56 2.48
C LYS A 66 0.94 13.59 3.59
N ARG A 67 1.27 14.78 4.11
CA ARG A 67 2.25 14.93 5.20
C ARG A 67 1.77 14.31 6.51
N GLU A 68 0.49 14.45 6.81
CA GLU A 68 -0.12 13.89 8.02
C GLU A 68 -0.26 12.37 7.90
N ILE A 69 -0.78 11.90 6.77
CA ILE A 69 -0.91 10.47 6.46
C ILE A 69 0.45 9.77 6.50
N LEU A 70 1.49 10.38 5.94
CA LEU A 70 2.85 9.83 5.99
C LEU A 70 3.37 9.69 7.43
N LYS A 71 3.14 10.68 8.28
CA LYS A 71 3.52 10.60 9.70
C LYS A 71 2.77 9.47 10.41
N GLN A 72 1.47 9.35 10.15
CA GLN A 72 0.67 8.25 10.72
C GLN A 72 1.18 6.89 10.25
N LEU A 73 1.46 6.71 8.96
CA LEU A 73 2.06 5.48 8.43
C LEU A 73 3.40 5.15 9.09
N GLN A 74 4.26 6.15 9.30
CA GLN A 74 5.53 5.95 9.99
C GLN A 74 5.36 5.51 11.45
N ASN A 75 4.28 5.95 12.12
CA ASN A 75 3.95 5.52 13.47
C ASN A 75 3.32 4.12 13.52
N ILE A 76 2.48 3.77 12.55
CA ILE A 76 1.76 2.47 12.52
C ILE A 76 2.68 1.36 12.05
N VAL A 77 3.51 1.60 11.03
CA VAL A 77 4.43 0.62 10.44
C VAL A 77 5.88 1.13 10.37
N PRO A 78 6.53 1.40 11.52
CA PRO A 78 7.89 1.94 11.55
C PRO A 78 8.92 1.00 10.87
N ASP A 79 8.70 -0.31 10.93
CA ASP A 79 9.58 -1.31 10.30
C ASP A 79 9.61 -1.21 8.77
N ARG A 80 8.53 -0.71 8.15
CA ARG A 80 8.42 -0.58 6.69
C ARG A 80 9.20 0.60 6.11
N ARG A 81 9.72 1.50 6.95
CA ARG A 81 10.53 2.67 6.56
C ARG A 81 9.92 3.46 5.40
N ILE A 82 8.64 3.81 5.52
CA ILE A 82 7.93 4.60 4.50
C ILE A 82 8.38 6.05 4.61
N GLU A 83 9.06 6.56 3.59
CA GLU A 83 9.59 7.91 3.48
C GLU A 83 8.74 8.80 2.57
N GLU A 84 7.98 8.18 1.65
CA GLU A 84 7.16 8.92 0.70
C GLU A 84 5.92 8.11 0.28
N ILE A 85 4.82 8.82 -0.01
CA ILE A 85 3.62 8.24 -0.63
C ILE A 85 3.62 8.63 -2.12
N ARG A 86 3.55 7.64 -3.01
CA ARG A 86 3.44 7.85 -4.46
C ARG A 86 2.03 7.53 -4.91
N ILE A 87 1.27 8.56 -5.23
CA ILE A 87 -0.11 8.43 -5.71
C ILE A 87 -0.10 8.15 -7.21
N LYS A 88 -0.92 7.19 -7.65
CA LYS A 88 -1.16 6.84 -9.06
C LYS A 88 -2.65 6.81 -9.31
N VAL A 89 -3.10 7.46 -10.39
CA VAL A 89 -4.50 7.38 -10.83
C VAL A 89 -4.65 6.16 -11.73
N GLY A 90 -5.64 5.31 -11.45
CA GLY A 90 -5.89 4.08 -12.21
C GLY A 90 -7.04 3.27 -11.66
N ARG A 91 -7.28 2.08 -12.22
CA ARG A 91 -8.27 1.16 -11.67
C ARG A 91 -7.77 0.60 -10.34
N ILE A 92 -8.57 0.80 -9.30
CA ILE A 92 -8.43 0.07 -8.04
C ILE A 92 -9.17 -1.26 -8.19
N HIS A 93 -8.48 -2.38 -7.93
CA HIS A 93 -9.02 -3.75 -8.00
C HIS A 93 -8.90 -4.42 -6.62
#